data_AF-A0A2Z6PCR9-F1
#
_entry.id   AF-A0A2Z6PCR9-F1
#
_cell.length_a   1.000
_cell.length_b   1.000
_cell.length_c   1.000
_cell.angle_alpha   90.00
_cell.angle_beta   90.00
_cell.angle_gamma   90.00
#
_symmetry.space_group_name_H-M   'P 1'
#
loop_
_entity.id
_entity.type
_entity.pdbx_description
1 polymer ?
#
loop_
_entity_poly.entity_id
_entity_poly.type
_entity_poly.pdbx_seq_one_letter_code
_entity_poly.pdbx_strand_id
1 'polypeptide(L)'
;MAEESSQASSSSKMITLKSSDEGKHLAIVIEFIKKNKKEYDAEFGTERSIVDMMVLLLAANYLNVSSFSECLCQALAKRIENKSPEFVFKVFNVENDYSPEEEVELRKEVAWAFEGIDRD
;
A
#
# COMPACT_ATOMS: atom_id res chain seq x y z
N MET A 1 56.19 -9.14 -4.48
CA MET A 1 54.91 -8.94 -5.18
C MET A 1 53.83 -9.14 -4.15
N ALA A 2 53.27 -8.05 -3.63
CA ALA A 2 52.16 -8.09 -2.68
C ALA A 2 50.87 -7.92 -3.49
N GLU A 3 50.01 -8.93 -3.50
CA GLU A 3 48.62 -8.79 -3.95
C GLU A 3 47.80 -8.25 -2.78
N GLU A 4 47.51 -6.95 -2.82
CA GLU A 4 46.46 -6.35 -2.00
C GLU A 4 45.11 -6.87 -2.48
N SER A 5 44.53 -7.80 -1.72
CA SER A 5 43.14 -8.19 -1.87
C SER A 5 42.24 -7.03 -1.44
N SER A 6 41.58 -6.42 -2.42
CA SER A 6 40.58 -5.36 -2.24
C SER A 6 39.43 -5.87 -1.36
N GLN A 7 39.41 -5.44 -0.10
CA GLN A 7 38.22 -5.57 0.74
C GLN A 7 37.17 -4.59 0.23
N ALA A 8 36.15 -5.11 -0.45
CA ALA A 8 34.93 -4.37 -0.73
C ALA A 8 34.26 -4.02 0.61
N SER A 9 34.46 -2.79 1.07
CA SER A 9 33.78 -2.22 2.23
C SER A 9 32.30 -2.06 1.88
N SER A 10 31.51 -3.09 2.17
CA SER A 10 30.06 -3.02 2.13
C SER A 10 29.60 -2.05 3.23
N SER A 11 29.48 -0.77 2.88
CA SER A 11 29.05 0.27 3.80
C SER A 11 27.55 0.12 4.11
N SER A 12 27.24 -0.72 5.09
CA SER A 12 25.89 -0.86 5.62
C SER A 12 25.56 0.33 6.52
N LYS A 13 24.88 1.35 5.99
CA LYS A 13 24.30 2.43 6.80
C LYS A 13 23.03 1.93 7.47
N MET A 14 23.03 1.91 8.80
CA MET A 14 21.85 1.61 9.61
C MET A 14 20.91 2.82 9.58
N ILE A 15 19.73 2.67 8.98
CA ILE A 15 18.69 3.71 8.95
C ILE A 15 17.69 3.40 10.07
N THR A 16 17.54 4.31 11.02
CA THR A 16 16.60 4.16 12.13
C THR A 16 15.23 4.70 11.73
N LEU A 17 14.26 3.81 11.54
CA LEU A 17 12.84 4.17 11.41
C LEU A 17 12.23 4.38 12.79
N LYS A 18 11.52 5.50 12.96
CA LYS A 18 11.04 5.99 14.28
C LYS A 18 9.71 5.39 14.73
N SER A 19 9.08 4.54 13.93
CA SER A 19 7.72 4.06 14.20
C SER A 19 7.73 2.67 14.81
N SER A 20 6.99 2.55 15.92
CA SER A 20 7.07 1.45 16.90
C SER A 20 6.44 0.13 16.43
N ASP A 21 5.72 0.13 15.31
CA ASP A 21 4.97 -1.03 14.80
C ASP A 21 5.39 -1.46 13.37
N GLU A 22 6.25 -0.69 12.70
CA GLU A 22 6.66 -0.88 11.30
C GLU A 22 7.66 -2.01 11.07
N GLY A 23 8.27 -2.57 12.12
CA GLY A 23 9.34 -3.57 11.97
C GLY A 23 8.89 -4.83 11.21
N LYS A 24 7.61 -5.23 11.38
CA LYS A 24 7.02 -6.37 10.69
C LYS A 24 6.81 -6.07 9.21
N HIS A 25 6.24 -4.91 8.87
CA HIS A 25 6.00 -4.48 7.50
C HIS A 25 7.31 -4.27 6.74
N LEU A 26 8.32 -3.69 7.39
CA LEU A 26 9.66 -3.54 6.80
C LEU A 26 10.32 -4.90 6.54
N ALA A 27 10.20 -5.85 7.46
CA ALA A 27 10.69 -7.21 7.25
C ALA A 27 10.04 -7.84 6.00
N ILE A 28 8.75 -7.62 5.79
CA ILE A 28 8.02 -8.11 4.61
C ILE A 28 8.54 -7.45 3.32
N VAL A 29 8.82 -6.15 3.32
CA VAL A 29 9.42 -5.47 2.15
C VAL A 29 10.84 -5.96 1.88
N ILE A 30 11.64 -6.19 2.92
CA ILE A 30 12.99 -6.75 2.80
C ILE A 30 12.94 -8.16 2.22
N GLU A 31 12.02 -9.00 2.69
CA GLU A 31 11.81 -10.34 2.14
C GLU A 31 11.35 -10.27 0.68
N PHE A 32 10.48 -9.32 0.30
CA PHE A 32 10.11 -9.07 -1.09
C PHE A 32 11.33 -8.75 -1.98
N ILE A 33 12.21 -7.87 -1.50
CA ILE A 33 13.45 -7.50 -2.22
C ILE A 33 14.36 -8.73 -2.40
N LYS A 34 14.51 -9.56 -1.35
CA LYS A 34 15.31 -10.79 -1.41
C LYS A 34 14.71 -11.85 -2.34
N LYS A 35 13.39 -11.96 -2.42
CA LYS A 35 12.68 -13.00 -3.18
C LYS A 35 12.61 -12.73 -4.69
N ASN A 36 13.26 -11.67 -5.18
CA ASN A 36 13.56 -11.45 -6.60
C ASN A 36 12.30 -11.32 -7.51
N LYS A 37 11.40 -10.39 -7.15
CA LYS A 37 10.39 -9.70 -8.01
C LYS A 37 9.35 -10.53 -8.78
N LYS A 38 9.54 -11.83 -9.02
CA LYS A 38 8.77 -12.60 -10.02
C LYS A 38 7.55 -13.35 -9.48
N GLU A 39 7.48 -13.57 -8.17
CA GLU A 39 6.33 -14.20 -7.52
C GLU A 39 5.94 -13.37 -6.31
N TYR A 40 5.33 -12.23 -6.57
CA TYR A 40 4.46 -11.64 -5.59
C TYR A 40 3.06 -11.76 -6.14
N ASP A 41 2.46 -12.91 -5.83
CA ASP A 41 1.13 -13.24 -6.30
C ASP A 41 0.14 -12.17 -5.84
N ALA A 42 -0.84 -11.90 -6.70
CA ALA A 42 -2.00 -11.08 -6.36
C ALA A 42 -2.69 -11.58 -5.06
N GLU A 43 -2.50 -12.85 -4.72
CA GLU A 43 -2.98 -13.47 -3.48
C GLU A 43 -2.36 -12.86 -2.20
N PHE A 44 -1.11 -12.39 -2.26
CA PHE A 44 -0.45 -11.78 -1.10
C PHE A 44 -1.10 -10.45 -0.69
N GLY A 45 -1.73 -9.75 -1.63
CA GLY A 45 -2.56 -8.57 -1.37
C GLY A 45 -3.98 -8.91 -0.85
N THR A 46 -4.46 -10.14 -1.08
CA THR A 46 -5.81 -10.56 -0.65
C THR A 46 -5.88 -11.12 0.77
N GLU A 47 -4.77 -11.58 1.34
CA GLU A 47 -4.78 -12.15 2.70
C GLU A 47 -4.68 -11.07 3.81
N ARG A 48 -4.22 -9.86 3.46
CA ARG A 48 -3.94 -8.78 4.43
C ARG A 48 -5.06 -7.75 4.55
N SER A 49 -5.14 -7.11 5.71
CA SER A 49 -6.02 -5.96 5.91
C SER A 49 -5.60 -4.80 5.01
N ILE A 50 -6.56 -3.94 4.64
CA ILE A 50 -6.28 -2.72 3.86
C ILE A 50 -5.32 -1.80 4.62
N VAL A 51 -5.45 -1.73 5.95
CA VAL A 51 -4.55 -0.97 6.82
C VAL A 51 -3.10 -1.45 6.68
N ASP A 52 -2.88 -2.77 6.68
CA ASP A 52 -1.53 -3.34 6.52
C ASP A 52 -0.95 -3.06 5.14
N MET A 53 -1.79 -3.10 4.10
CA MET A 53 -1.37 -2.76 2.74
C MET A 53 -0.97 -1.29 2.61
N MET A 54 -1.67 -0.37 3.28
CA MET A 54 -1.29 1.04 3.31
C MET A 54 0.05 1.28 4.02
N VAL A 55 0.30 0.58 5.13
CA VAL A 55 1.60 0.66 5.82
C VAL A 55 2.73 0.08 4.95
N LEU A 56 2.47 -1.03 4.25
CA LEU A 56 3.43 -1.58 3.28
C LEU A 56 3.69 -0.64 2.10
N LEU A 57 2.66 0.06 1.62
CA LEU A 57 2.79 1.05 0.55
C LEU A 57 3.70 2.21 0.99
N LEU A 58 3.52 2.69 2.22
CA LEU A 58 4.38 3.71 2.81
C LEU A 58 5.83 3.22 2.96
N ALA A 59 6.03 1.99 3.41
CA ALA A 59 7.35 1.37 3.52
C ALA A 59 8.01 1.16 2.15
N ALA A 60 7.24 0.75 1.14
CA ALA A 60 7.68 0.61 -0.25
C ALA A 60 8.13 1.94 -0.84
N ASN A 61 7.36 3.00 -0.57
CA ASN A 61 7.68 4.36 -0.97
C ASN A 61 8.94 4.88 -0.28
N TYR A 62 9.08 4.63 1.03
CA TYR A 62 10.28 5.00 1.79
C TYR A 62 11.56 4.31 1.27
N LEU A 63 11.47 3.04 0.91
CA LEU A 63 12.58 2.26 0.35
C LEU A 63 12.76 2.43 -1.17
N ASN A 64 11.92 3.26 -1.82
CA ASN A 64 11.91 3.53 -3.25
C ASN A 64 11.79 2.28 -4.13
N VAL A 65 10.93 1.32 -3.74
CA VAL A 65 10.68 0.08 -4.48
C VAL A 65 9.42 0.23 -5.35
N SER A 66 9.56 0.91 -6.49
CA SER A 66 8.42 1.30 -7.35
C SER A 66 7.53 0.13 -7.79
N SER A 67 8.14 -1.00 -8.16
CA SER A 67 7.38 -2.20 -8.57
C SER A 67 6.51 -2.77 -7.45
N PHE A 68 6.96 -2.67 -6.20
CA PHE A 68 6.21 -3.17 -5.05
C PHE A 68 5.04 -2.25 -4.72
N SER A 69 5.29 -0.93 -4.79
CA SER A 69 4.26 0.10 -4.68
C SER A 69 3.16 -0.09 -5.74
N GLU A 70 3.53 -0.32 -7.00
CA GLU A 70 2.57 -0.58 -8.08
C GLU A 70 1.70 -1.83 -7.83
N CYS A 71 2.31 -2.94 -7.41
CA CYS A 71 1.56 -4.14 -7.05
C CYS A 71 0.58 -3.91 -5.89
N LEU A 72 0.99 -3.16 -4.86
CA LEU A 72 0.13 -2.81 -3.73
C LEU A 72 -1.01 -1.89 -4.16
N CYS A 73 -0.74 -0.89 -5.01
CA CYS A 73 -1.77 0.00 -5.57
C CYS A 73 -2.81 -0.79 -6.38
N GLN A 74 -2.39 -1.76 -7.19
CA GLN A 74 -3.32 -2.63 -7.93
C GLN A 74 -4.18 -3.49 -7.00
N ALA A 75 -3.59 -4.05 -5.94
CA ALA A 75 -4.34 -4.83 -4.96
C ALA A 75 -5.34 -3.97 -4.16
N LEU A 76 -4.94 -2.76 -3.78
CA LEU A 76 -5.82 -1.78 -3.14
C LEU A 76 -6.95 -1.34 -4.07
N ALA A 77 -6.64 -1.06 -5.34
CA ALA A 77 -7.65 -0.69 -6.34
C ALA A 77 -8.73 -1.78 -6.47
N LYS A 78 -8.34 -3.05 -6.57
CA LYS A 78 -9.29 -4.18 -6.60
C LYS A 78 -10.14 -4.33 -5.33
N ARG A 79 -9.65 -3.87 -4.17
CA ARG A 79 -10.38 -3.93 -2.89
C ARG A 79 -11.45 -2.85 -2.76
N ILE A 80 -11.20 -1.69 -3.37
CA ILE A 80 -12.11 -0.56 -3.38
C ILE A 80 -13.00 -0.54 -4.63
N GLU A 81 -12.67 -1.36 -5.63
CA GLU A 81 -13.47 -1.57 -6.82
C GLU A 81 -14.88 -2.02 -6.41
N ASN A 82 -15.89 -1.32 -6.92
CA ASN A 82 -17.32 -1.54 -6.62
C ASN A 82 -17.71 -1.43 -5.14
N LYS A 83 -16.90 -0.79 -4.29
CA LYS A 83 -17.28 -0.48 -2.90
C LYS A 83 -18.01 0.84 -2.76
N SER A 84 -18.86 0.94 -1.74
CA SER A 84 -19.57 2.17 -1.43
C SER A 84 -18.59 3.28 -0.99
N PRO A 85 -18.88 4.56 -1.26
CA PRO A 85 -18.05 5.66 -0.78
C PRO A 85 -17.95 5.69 0.75
N GLU A 86 -18.99 5.24 1.46
CA GLU A 86 -18.98 5.08 2.93
C GLU A 86 -17.94 4.05 3.39
N PHE A 87 -17.83 2.92 2.69
CA PHE A 87 -16.80 1.93 2.94
C PHE A 87 -15.40 2.52 2.71
N VAL A 88 -15.21 3.27 1.63
CA VAL A 88 -13.94 3.95 1.32
C VAL A 88 -13.59 4.96 2.43
N PHE A 89 -14.52 5.81 2.86
CA PHE A 89 -14.30 6.76 3.97
C PHE A 89 -13.88 6.05 5.25
N LYS A 90 -14.54 4.94 5.59
CA LYS A 90 -14.20 4.14 6.77
C LYS A 90 -12.83 3.50 6.67
N VAL A 91 -12.47 2.97 5.50
CA VAL A 91 -11.18 2.30 5.26
C VAL A 91 -10.01 3.26 5.31
N PHE A 92 -10.16 4.44 4.71
CA PHE A 92 -9.11 5.47 4.70
C PHE A 92 -9.16 6.39 5.91
N ASN A 93 -10.11 6.17 6.84
CA ASN A 93 -10.33 6.99 8.03
C ASN A 93 -10.46 8.49 7.67
N VAL A 94 -11.20 8.76 6.61
CA VAL A 94 -11.51 10.11 6.11
C VAL A 94 -12.89 10.51 6.62
N GLU A 95 -12.99 11.70 7.21
CA GLU A 95 -14.27 12.25 7.65
C GLU A 95 -15.04 12.81 6.45
N ASN A 96 -16.37 12.61 6.44
CA ASN A 96 -17.21 13.15 5.37
C ASN A 96 -17.47 14.64 5.67
N ASP A 97 -16.76 15.52 4.97
CA ASP A 97 -16.88 16.97 5.12
C ASP A 97 -18.02 17.59 4.28
N TYR A 98 -18.81 16.79 3.55
CA TYR A 98 -19.93 17.28 2.75
C TYR A 98 -21.16 17.62 3.59
N SER A 99 -21.80 18.75 3.30
CA SER A 99 -23.13 19.04 3.85
C SER A 99 -24.18 18.09 3.26
N PRO A 100 -25.30 17.81 3.95
CA PRO A 100 -26.33 16.91 3.46
C PRO A 100 -26.97 17.38 2.14
N GLU A 101 -27.06 18.69 1.89
CA GLU A 101 -27.50 19.21 0.59
C GLU A 101 -26.48 18.90 -0.53
N GLU A 102 -25.19 19.16 -0.29
CA GLU A 102 -24.12 18.89 -1.26
C GLU A 102 -23.96 17.40 -1.56
N GLU A 103 -24.11 16.52 -0.55
CA GLU A 103 -24.05 15.07 -0.76
C GLU A 103 -25.21 14.59 -1.65
N VAL A 104 -26.40 15.18 -1.52
CA VAL A 104 -27.56 14.84 -2.36
C VAL A 104 -27.36 15.33 -3.80
N GLU A 105 -26.80 16.52 -4.00
CA GLU A 105 -26.45 17.01 -5.34
C GLU A 105 -25.34 16.16 -5.96
N LEU A 106 -24.28 15.87 -5.20
CA LEU A 106 -23.19 15.01 -5.63
C LEU A 106 -23.70 13.61 -6.02
N ARG A 107 -24.56 12.98 -5.20
CA ARG A 107 -25.17 11.67 -5.54
C ARG A 107 -26.00 11.71 -6.82
N LYS A 108 -26.62 12.84 -7.16
CA LYS A 108 -27.35 13.01 -8.44
C LYS A 108 -26.39 13.17 -9.62
N GLU A 109 -25.30 13.93 -9.43
CA GLU A 109 -24.30 14.18 -10.48
C GLU A 109 -23.44 12.95 -10.79
N VAL A 110 -23.03 12.21 -9.77
CA VAL A 110 -22.25 10.97 -9.90
C VAL A 110 -23.10 9.72 -9.75
N ALA A 111 -24.37 9.76 -10.17
CA ALA A 111 -25.29 8.61 -10.11
C ALA A 111 -24.71 7.35 -10.79
N TRP A 112 -23.92 7.53 -11.85
CA TRP A 112 -23.21 6.45 -12.55
C TRP A 112 -22.22 5.69 -11.67
N ALA A 113 -21.63 6.33 -10.66
CA ALA A 113 -20.68 5.72 -9.74
C ALA A 113 -21.35 4.80 -8.71
N PHE A 114 -22.69 4.82 -8.63
CA PHE A 114 -23.48 3.97 -7.74
C PHE A 114 -24.08 2.74 -8.42
N GLU A 115 -23.86 2.57 -9.71
CA GLU A 115 -24.33 1.40 -10.47
C GLU A 115 -23.34 0.24 -10.35
N GLY A 116 -23.81 -0.93 -9.93
CA GLY A 116 -22.96 -2.13 -9.80
C GLY A 116 -22.12 -2.23 -8.53
N ILE A 117 -22.44 -1.45 -7.48
CA ILE A 117 -21.82 -1.57 -6.16
C ILE A 117 -22.19 -2.92 -5.51
N ASP A 118 -21.18 -3.66 -5.04
CA ASP A 118 -21.39 -4.85 -4.23
C ASP A 118 -21.93 -4.43 -2.85
N ARG A 119 -23.00 -5.08 -2.36
CA ARG A 119 -23.48 -4.84 -0.98
C ARG A 119 -22.35 -5.15 0.00
N ASP A 120 -22.05 -4.18 0.86
CA ASP A 120 -20.93 -4.22 1.82
C ASP A 120 -20.94 -5.45 2.74
#